data_AF-A0A843I5G3-F1
#
_entry.id   AF-A0A843I5G3-F1
#
_cell.length_a   1.000
_cell.length_b   1.000
_cell.length_c   1.000
_cell.angle_alpha   90.00
_cell.angle_beta   90.00
_cell.angle_gamma   90.00
#
_symmetry.space_group_name_H-M   'P 1'
#
loop_
_entity.id
_entity.type
_entity.pdbx_description
1 polymer ?
#
loop_
_entity_poly.entity_id
_entity_poly.type
_entity_poly.pdbx_seq_one_letter_code
_entity_poly.pdbx_strand_id
1 'polypeptide(L)' 'WAMAEIVGGEVYKLTAIALFLHEYQYNGLDAEGILSPYTDEEHVKRDIARLAEYLERALAAL' A
#
# COMPACT_ATOMS: atom_id res chain seq x y z
N TRP A 1 5.32 16.97 17.72
CA TRP A 1 6.47 16.57 16.88
C TRP A 1 6.45 15.06 16.61
N ALA A 2 6.52 14.17 17.61
CA ALA A 2 6.41 12.72 17.39
C ALA A 2 5.14 12.24 16.64
N MET A 3 3.96 12.77 16.96
CA MET A 3 2.71 12.39 16.27
C MET A 3 2.69 12.76 14.79
N ALA A 4 3.27 13.90 14.41
CA ALA A 4 3.33 14.32 13.02
C ALA A 4 4.29 13.44 12.19
N GLU A 5 5.38 12.98 12.80
CA GLU A 5 6.30 12.02 12.17
C GLU A 5 5.68 10.63 12.03
N ILE A 6 4.94 10.16 13.05
CA ILE A 6 4.24 8.86 13.00
C ILE A 6 3.16 8.89 11.91
N VAL A 7 2.30 9.91 11.92
CA VAL A 7 1.23 10.06 10.93
C VAL A 7 1.82 10.30 9.53
N GLY A 8 2.83 11.16 9.42
CA GLY A 8 3.51 11.39 8.15
C GLY A 8 4.17 10.13 7.59
N GLY A 9 4.79 9.33 8.44
CA GLY A 9 5.40 8.06 8.06
C GLY A 9 4.39 6.99 7.67
N GLU A 10 3.23 6.93 8.32
CA GLU A 10 2.15 6.03 7.96
C GLU A 10 1.51 6.43 6.63
N VAL A 11 1.18 7.70 6.44
CA VAL A 11 0.63 8.22 5.18
C VAL A 11 1.59 7.97 4.03
N TYR A 12 2.88 8.26 4.21
CA TYR A 12 3.91 7.99 3.19
C TYR A 12 3.91 6.51 2.75
N LYS A 13 3.87 5.58 3.71
CA LYS A 13 3.85 4.14 3.42
C LYS A 13 2.58 3.72 2.69
N LEU A 14 1.42 4.23 3.10
CA LEU A 14 0.15 3.92 2.45
C LEU A 14 0.08 4.49 1.03
N THR A 15 0.64 5.68 0.80
CA THR A 15 0.77 6.26 -0.53
C THR A 15 1.66 5.40 -1.42
N ALA A 16 2.80 4.90 -0.92
CA ALA A 16 3.66 4.00 -1.68
C ALA A 16 2.92 2.70 -2.06
N ILE A 17 2.23 2.07 -1.11
CA ILE A 17 1.42 0.86 -1.37
C ILE A 17 0.36 1.13 -2.45
N ALA A 18 -0.34 2.26 -2.38
CA ALA A 18 -1.36 2.60 -3.37
C ALA A 18 -0.76 2.75 -4.79
N LEU A 19 0.43 3.33 -4.92
CA LEU A 19 1.12 3.43 -6.20
C LEU A 19 1.58 2.07 -6.72
N PHE A 20 2.12 1.22 -5.84
CA PHE A 20 2.53 -0.13 -6.21
C PHE A 20 1.36 -0.98 -6.67
N LEU A 21 0.22 -0.94 -5.97
CA LEU A 21 -0.98 -1.66 -6.40
C LEU A 21 -1.55 -1.13 -7.72
N HIS A 22 -1.36 0.17 -8.00
CA HIS A 22 -1.68 0.74 -9.31
C HIS A 22 -0.78 0.16 -10.41
N GLU A 23 0.53 0.04 -10.18
CA GLU A 23 1.45 -0.63 -11.11
C GLU A 23 1.08 -2.11 -11.31
N TYR A 24 0.79 -2.84 -10.22
CA TYR A 24 0.31 -4.22 -10.25
C TYR A 24 -0.95 -4.39 -11.09
N GLN A 25 -1.90 -3.45 -11.03
CA GLN A 25 -3.15 -3.52 -11.78
C GLN A 25 -2.94 -3.64 -13.29
N TYR A 26 -1.86 -3.06 -13.82
CA TYR A 26 -1.53 -3.10 -15.25
C TYR A 26 -0.51 -4.18 -15.60
N ASN A 27 0.45 -4.44 -14.70
CA ASN A 27 1.62 -5.27 -15.00
C ASN A 27 1.55 -6.68 -14.38
N GLY A 28 0.68 -6.89 -13.39
CA GLY A 28 0.57 -8.16 -12.68
C GLY A 28 1.79 -8.46 -11.80
N LEU A 29 2.01 -9.76 -11.54
CA LEU A 29 3.22 -10.22 -10.88
C LEU A 29 4.42 -10.06 -11.81
N ASP A 30 5.49 -9.52 -11.27
CA ASP A 30 6.74 -9.31 -11.97
C ASP A 30 7.89 -9.89 -11.13
N ALA A 31 8.43 -11.02 -11.60
CA ALA A 31 9.54 -11.70 -10.92
C ALA A 31 10.84 -10.88 -10.96
N GLU A 32 11.00 -9.97 -11.91
CA GLU A 32 12.18 -9.11 -12.05
C GLU A 32 12.04 -7.80 -11.27
N GLY A 33 10.80 -7.42 -10.89
CA GLY A 33 10.53 -6.23 -10.11
C GLY A 33 10.69 -4.91 -10.88
N ILE A 34 10.60 -4.95 -12.21
CA ILE A 34 10.88 -3.82 -13.10
C ILE A 34 9.63 -2.96 -13.34
N LEU A 35 8.50 -3.61 -13.62
CA LEU A 35 7.22 -2.98 -13.95
C LEU A 35 6.24 -3.00 -12.78
N SER A 36 6.44 -3.91 -11.83
CA SER A 36 5.65 -4.06 -10.61
C SER A 36 6.56 -4.56 -9.50
N PRO A 37 6.47 -4.04 -8.28
CA PRO A 37 7.30 -4.52 -7.17
C PRO A 37 6.83 -5.87 -6.61
N TYR A 38 5.70 -6.40 -7.08
CA TYR A 38 5.12 -7.64 -6.57
C TYR A 38 5.62 -8.85 -7.32
N THR A 39 6.40 -9.68 -6.63
CA THR A 39 6.90 -10.97 -7.13
C THR A 39 5.98 -12.14 -6.81
N ASP A 40 5.05 -11.96 -5.85
CA ASP A 40 4.12 -13.00 -5.39
C ASP A 40 2.77 -12.41 -4.95
N GLU A 41 1.70 -13.22 -5.04
CA GLU A 41 0.34 -12.80 -4.68
C GLU A 41 0.16 -12.53 -3.18
N GLU A 42 0.93 -13.19 -2.31
CA GLU A 42 0.77 -13.02 -0.87
C GLU A 42 1.18 -11.60 -0.46
N HIS A 43 2.17 -11.02 -1.11
CA HIS A 43 2.55 -9.62 -0.92
C HIS A 43 1.43 -8.66 -1.34
N VAL A 44 0.83 -8.88 -2.52
CA VAL A 44 -0.31 -8.09 -3.00
C VAL A 44 -1.46 -8.12 -1.99
N LYS A 45 -1.82 -9.31 -1.51
CA LYS A 45 -2.92 -9.49 -0.53
C LYS A 45 -2.66 -8.73 0.77
N ARG A 46 -1.42 -8.79 1.30
CA ARG A 46 -1.04 -8.07 2.53
C ARG A 46 -1.19 -6.56 2.36
N ASP A 47 -0.78 -6.03 1.21
CA ASP A 47 -0.83 -4.61 0.91
C ASP A 47 -2.25 -4.10 0.68
N ILE A 48 -3.08 -4.86 -0.02
CA ILE A 48 -4.52 -4.59 -0.16
C ILE A 48 -5.20 -4.56 1.22
N ALA A 49 -4.94 -5.58 2.05
CA ALA A 49 -5.53 -5.66 3.39
C ALA A 49 -5.13 -4.44 4.24
N ARG A 50 -3.86 -4.04 4.19
CA ARG A 50 -3.37 -2.88 4.93
C ARG A 50 -4.05 -1.57 4.53
N LEU A 51 -4.26 -1.35 3.23
CA LEU A 51 -5.00 -0.19 2.75
C LEU A 51 -6.47 -0.24 3.16
N ALA A 52 -7.11 -1.41 3.02
CA ALA A 52 -8.50 -1.60 3.42
C ALA A 52 -8.72 -1.30 4.91
N GLU A 53 -7.87 -1.85 5.78
CA GLU A 53 -7.91 -1.59 7.22
C GLU A 53 -7.73 -0.10 7.56
N TYR A 54 -6.83 0.60 6.84
CA TYR A 54 -6.68 2.04 7.04
C TYR A 54 -7.93 2.81 6.61
N LEU A 55 -8.49 2.48 5.45
CA LEU A 55 -9.71 3.12 4.93
C LEU A 55 -10.88 2.91 5.87
N GLU A 56 -11.07 1.69 6.40
CA GLU A 56 -12.09 1.40 7.40
C GLU A 56 -11.96 2.30 8.63
N ARG A 57 -10.74 2.44 9.18
CA ARG A 57 -10.48 3.33 10.32
C ARG A 57 -10.74 4.80 9.98
N ALA A 58 -10.31 5.24 8.80
CA ALA A 58 -10.46 6.62 8.36
C ALA A 58 -11.93 6.98 8.14
N LEU A 59 -12.71 6.09 7.53
CA LEU A 59 -14.15 6.27 7.32
C LEU A 59 -14.94 6.27 8.63
N ALA A 60 -14.54 5.44 9.61
CA ALA A 60 -15.16 5.43 10.93
C ALA A 60 -14.89 6.71 11.76
N ALA A 61 -13.91 7.53 11.34
CA ALA A 61 -13.58 8.79 11.98
C ALA A 61 -14.25 10.02 11.32
N LEU A 62 -15.05 9.82 10.27
CA LEU A 62 -15.89 10.84 9.63
C LEU A 62 -17.28 10.90 10.27
#